data_AF-A0A7U4DIS1-F1
#
_entry.id   AF-A0A7U4DIS1-F1
#
_cell.length_a   1.000
_cell.length_b   1.000
_cell.length_c   1.000
_cell.angle_alpha   90.00
_cell.angle_beta   90.00
_cell.angle_gamma   90.00
#
_symmetry.space_group_name_H-M   'P 1'
#
loop_
_entity.id
_entity.type
_entity.pdbx_description
1 polymer ?
#
loop_
_entity_poly.entity_id
_entity_poly.type
_entity_poly.pdbx_seq_one_letter_code
_entity_poly.pdbx_strand_id
1 'polypeptide(L)'
;MTKVLNTKNPLNCQNKLQNNLIVLISALIYINSKYKKYTPKNILYYFNENLKRNGRTPIKLKTMQKYLYKLEKEFEVTSNYYKHMGVNYGAEIYYRTNYPKKNYYQKINQYFLGKNIQNFKKELQYFLKTNLQKRGM
;
A
#
# COMPACT_ATOMS: atom_id res chain seq x y z
N MET A 1 34.63 -29.30 6.64
CA MET A 1 34.39 -27.88 6.31
C MET A 1 32.96 -27.71 5.82
N THR A 2 32.03 -27.46 6.74
CA THR A 2 30.62 -27.21 6.44
C THR A 2 30.45 -25.78 5.94
N LYS A 3 30.02 -25.63 4.69
CA LYS A 3 29.61 -24.33 4.12
C LYS A 3 28.39 -23.84 4.92
N VAL A 4 28.62 -22.87 5.80
CA VAL A 4 27.56 -22.07 6.41
C VAL A 4 26.86 -21.34 5.27
N LEU A 5 25.62 -21.75 4.98
CA LEU A 5 24.74 -21.01 4.09
C LEU A 5 24.54 -19.64 4.74
N ASN A 6 25.20 -18.64 4.15
CA ASN A 6 25.07 -17.25 4.53
C ASN A 6 23.60 -16.86 4.29
N THR A 7 22.79 -16.90 5.34
CA THR A 7 21.40 -16.43 5.37
C THR A 7 21.43 -14.91 5.23
N LYS A 8 21.73 -14.43 4.02
CA LYS A 8 21.31 -13.09 3.62
C LYS A 8 19.79 -13.10 3.80
N ASN A 9 19.33 -12.30 4.76
CA ASN A 9 17.92 -12.01 5.00
C ASN A 9 17.14 -12.10 3.69
N PRO A 10 16.01 -12.84 3.62
CA PRO A 10 15.25 -12.93 2.39
C PRO A 10 15.03 -11.49 1.94
N LEU A 11 15.50 -11.18 0.73
CA LEU A 11 15.56 -9.83 0.17
C LEU A 11 14.35 -9.05 0.68
N ASN A 12 14.63 -7.92 1.32
CA ASN A 12 13.66 -6.96 1.79
C ASN A 12 13.00 -6.29 0.55
N CYS A 13 12.44 -7.09 -0.35
CA CYS A 13 11.58 -6.74 -1.46
C CYS A 13 10.22 -6.37 -0.86
N GLN A 14 10.22 -5.40 0.06
CA GLN A 14 8.99 -4.80 0.52
C GLN A 14 8.29 -4.23 -0.72
N ASN A 15 7.12 -4.79 -1.01
CA ASN A 15 6.37 -4.44 -2.19
C ASN A 15 6.19 -2.91 -2.22
N LYS A 16 6.66 -2.25 -3.29
CA LYS A 16 6.68 -0.78 -3.38
C LYS A 16 5.30 -0.19 -3.07
N LEU A 17 4.23 -0.83 -3.56
CA LEU A 17 2.86 -0.43 -3.32
C LEU A 17 2.46 -0.62 -1.85
N GLN A 18 2.80 -1.75 -1.23
CA GLN A 18 2.53 -2.03 0.19
C GLN A 18 3.09 -0.94 1.10
N ASN A 19 4.37 -0.59 0.92
CA ASN A 19 5.00 0.46 1.70
C ASN A 19 4.35 1.82 1.45
N ASN A 20 4.02 2.14 0.20
CA ASN A 20 3.35 3.40 -0.13
C ASN A 20 1.97 3.50 0.54
N LEU A 21 1.21 2.40 0.63
CA LEU A 21 -0.09 2.36 1.32
C LEU A 21 0.07 2.57 2.84
N ILE A 22 1.08 1.96 3.46
CA ILE A 22 1.40 2.13 4.88
C ILE A 22 1.79 3.58 5.20
N VAL A 23 2.66 4.17 4.37
CA VAL A 23 3.09 5.57 4.51
C VAL A 23 1.90 6.51 4.32
N LEU A 24 0.99 6.21 3.39
CA LEU A 24 -0.20 7.01 3.14
C LEU A 24 -1.13 7.01 4.36
N ILE A 25 -1.43 5.85 4.96
CA ILE A 25 -2.24 5.82 6.19
C ILE A 25 -1.59 6.64 7.30
N SER A 26 -0.27 6.52 7.47
CA SER A 26 0.46 7.28 8.49
C SER A 26 0.35 8.79 8.26
N ALA A 27 0.41 9.24 7.00
CA ALA A 27 0.19 10.63 6.63
C ALA A 27 -1.25 11.09 6.93
N LEU A 28 -2.26 10.25 6.63
CA LEU A 28 -3.66 10.56 6.95
C LEU A 28 -3.87 10.75 8.46
N ILE A 29 -3.31 9.86 9.28
CA ILE A 29 -3.39 9.96 10.76
C ILE A 29 -2.77 11.26 11.25
N TYR A 30 -1.58 11.60 10.75
CA TYR A 30 -0.91 12.85 11.13
C TYR A 30 -1.74 14.08 10.75
N ILE A 31 -2.26 14.13 9.52
CA ILE A 31 -3.08 15.24 9.05
C ILE A 31 -4.36 15.36 9.90
N ASN A 32 -5.02 14.25 10.21
CA ASN A 32 -6.20 14.23 11.08
C ASN A 32 -5.92 14.80 12.48
N SER A 33 -4.73 14.55 13.04
CA SER A 33 -4.35 15.12 14.33
C SER A 33 -4.02 16.61 14.26
N LYS A 34 -3.65 17.12 13.08
CA LYS A 34 -3.13 18.48 12.90
C LYS A 34 -4.20 19.46 12.41
N TYR A 35 -5.16 18.99 11.61
CA TYR A 35 -6.12 19.84 10.93
C TYR A 35 -7.54 19.35 11.15
N LYS A 36 -8.44 20.27 11.48
CA LYS A 36 -9.88 20.00 11.50
C LYS A 36 -10.44 19.77 10.09
N LYS A 37 -9.85 20.43 9.09
CA LYS A 37 -10.24 20.35 7.66
C LYS A 37 -8.99 20.39 6.78
N TYR A 38 -9.00 19.62 5.70
CA TYR A 38 -7.89 19.59 4.74
C TYR A 38 -8.36 19.18 3.35
N THR A 39 -7.56 19.52 2.35
CA THR A 39 -7.82 19.22 0.93
C THR A 39 -6.98 18.03 0.46
N PRO A 40 -7.30 17.41 -0.71
CA PRO A 40 -6.43 16.42 -1.34
C PRO A 40 -4.97 16.90 -1.54
N LYS A 41 -4.76 18.20 -1.78
CA LYS A 41 -3.41 18.76 -1.96
C LYS A 41 -2.61 18.72 -0.65
N ASN A 42 -3.25 18.94 0.49
CA ASN A 42 -2.59 18.80 1.80
C ASN A 42 -2.14 17.35 2.03
N ILE A 43 -2.99 16.37 1.71
CA ILE A 43 -2.63 14.95 1.80
C ILE A 43 -1.43 14.63 0.91
N LEU A 44 -1.48 15.08 -0.34
CA LEU A 44 -0.40 14.85 -1.31
C LEU A 44 0.93 15.43 -0.85
N TYR A 45 0.92 16.64 -0.28
CA TYR A 45 2.10 17.29 0.26
C TYR A 45 2.76 16.44 1.33
N TYR A 46 2.05 16.12 2.42
CA TYR A 46 2.62 15.33 3.52
C TYR A 46 2.99 13.90 3.11
N PHE A 47 2.20 13.29 2.22
CA PHE A 47 2.54 11.98 1.70
C PHE A 47 3.86 12.00 0.91
N ASN A 48 4.05 12.98 0.03
CA ASN A 48 5.27 13.11 -0.76
C ASN A 48 6.48 13.49 0.11
N GLU A 49 6.31 14.31 1.14
CA GLU A 49 7.38 14.59 2.12
C GLU A 49 7.82 13.31 2.85
N ASN A 50 6.88 12.45 3.25
CA ASN A 50 7.21 11.16 3.84
C ASN A 50 7.87 10.20 2.84
N LEU A 51 7.50 10.25 1.56
CA LEU A 51 8.18 9.47 0.51
C LEU A 51 9.63 9.92 0.34
N LYS A 52 9.89 11.24 0.26
CA LYS A 52 11.25 11.80 0.14
C LYS A 52 12.14 11.38 1.31
N ARG A 53 11.63 11.45 2.54
CA ARG A 53 12.34 11.00 3.76
C ARG A 53 12.71 9.52 3.72
N ASN A 54 11.94 8.70 3.00
CA ASN A 54 12.21 7.28 2.79
C ASN A 54 13.00 6.99 1.48
N GLY A 55 13.63 8.00 0.87
CA GLY A 55 14.39 7.85 -0.38
C GLY A 55 13.54 7.52 -1.61
N ARG A 56 12.23 7.82 -1.57
CA ARG A 56 11.29 7.52 -2.67
C ARG A 56 10.90 8.77 -3.43
N THR A 57 10.63 8.60 -4.73
CA THR A 57 10.18 9.68 -5.59
C THR A 57 8.74 10.12 -5.23
N PRO A 58 8.47 11.44 -5.23
CA PRO A 58 7.12 11.96 -5.11
C PRO A 58 6.17 11.41 -6.18
N ILE A 59 4.89 11.30 -5.84
CA ILE A 59 3.85 10.85 -6.76
C ILE A 59 2.88 11.97 -7.13
N LYS A 60 2.13 11.74 -8.21
CA LYS A 60 1.06 12.64 -8.67
C LYS A 60 -0.24 12.40 -7.89
N LEU A 61 -1.09 13.43 -7.83
CA LEU A 61 -2.41 13.39 -7.17
C LEU A 61 -3.26 12.18 -7.60
N LYS A 62 -3.34 11.91 -8.91
CA LYS A 62 -4.10 10.79 -9.47
C LYS A 62 -3.62 9.43 -8.94
N THR A 63 -2.32 9.27 -8.73
CA THR A 63 -1.76 8.04 -8.15
C THR A 63 -2.12 7.92 -6.67
N MET A 64 -2.08 9.02 -5.92
CA MET A 64 -2.49 9.04 -4.51
C MET A 64 -3.98 8.70 -4.37
N GLN A 65 -4.84 9.23 -5.24
CA GLN A 65 -6.27 8.90 -5.27
C GLN A 65 -6.52 7.40 -5.51
N LYS A 66 -5.76 6.77 -6.42
CA LYS A 66 -5.83 5.31 -6.60
C LYS A 66 -5.46 4.55 -5.32
N TYR A 67 -4.47 5.04 -4.57
CA TYR A 67 -4.08 4.42 -3.31
C TYR A 67 -5.17 4.58 -2.24
N LEU A 68 -5.78 5.77 -2.15
CA LEU A 68 -6.92 6.02 -1.25
C LEU A 68 -8.11 5.11 -1.57
N TYR A 69 -8.42 4.93 -2.86
CA TYR A 69 -9.44 3.99 -3.31
C TYR A 69 -9.14 2.56 -2.86
N LYS A 70 -7.89 2.10 -3.00
CA LYS A 70 -7.49 0.77 -2.53
C LYS A 70 -7.68 0.63 -1.01
N LEU A 71 -7.23 1.61 -0.24
CA LEU A 71 -7.35 1.61 1.22
C LEU A 71 -8.80 1.50 1.69
N GLU A 72 -9.72 2.14 0.97
CA GLU A 72 -11.15 2.11 1.26
C GLU A 72 -11.83 0.84 0.73
N LYS A 73 -11.69 0.52 -0.55
CA LYS A 73 -12.50 -0.51 -1.23
C LYS A 73 -11.88 -1.90 -1.22
N GLU A 74 -10.56 -2.01 -1.23
CA GLU A 74 -9.88 -3.32 -1.27
C GLU A 74 -9.46 -3.77 0.13
N PHE A 75 -8.95 -2.86 0.95
CA PHE A 75 -8.45 -3.17 2.29
C PHE A 75 -9.45 -2.87 3.41
N GLU A 76 -10.41 -1.97 3.15
CA GLU A 76 -11.42 -1.50 4.11
C GLU A 76 -10.80 -0.99 5.42
N VAL A 77 -9.58 -0.47 5.36
CA VAL A 77 -8.83 0.04 6.52
C VAL A 77 -9.09 1.52 6.78
N THR A 78 -9.64 2.22 5.79
CA THR A 78 -10.08 3.61 5.91
C THR A 78 -11.51 3.76 5.44
N SER A 79 -12.25 4.69 6.05
CA SER A 79 -13.50 5.24 5.54
C SER A 79 -13.29 6.71 5.20
N ASN A 80 -13.87 7.16 4.09
CA ASN A 80 -13.84 8.55 3.68
C ASN A 80 -15.17 9.23 4.00
N TYR A 81 -15.07 10.42 4.57
CA TYR A 81 -16.12 11.41 4.56
C TYR A 81 -15.77 12.41 3.46
N TYR A 82 -16.65 12.55 2.47
CA TYR A 82 -16.50 13.52 1.39
C TYR A 82 -17.74 14.42 1.38
N LYS A 83 -17.53 15.72 1.55
CA LYS A 83 -18.58 16.73 1.40
C LYS A 83 -18.17 17.73 0.33
N HIS A 84 -18.93 17.78 -0.75
CA HIS A 84 -18.77 18.83 -1.76
C HIS A 84 -19.29 20.15 -1.18
N MET A 85 -18.46 21.19 -1.18
CA MET A 85 -18.76 22.49 -0.56
C MET A 85 -19.19 23.55 -1.59
N GLY A 86 -19.34 23.16 -2.86
CA GLY A 86 -19.71 24.04 -3.98
C GLY A 86 -18.51 24.49 -4.81
N VAL A 87 -18.81 25.12 -5.96
CA VAL A 87 -17.85 25.47 -7.03
C VAL A 87 -16.65 26.30 -6.51
N ASN A 88 -16.88 27.17 -5.53
CA ASN A 88 -15.87 28.09 -5.01
C ASN A 88 -15.13 27.60 -3.76
N TYR A 89 -15.64 26.57 -3.09
CA TYR A 89 -15.13 26.11 -1.78
C TYR A 89 -14.53 24.70 -1.80
N GLY A 90 -14.56 24.04 -2.96
CA GLY A 90 -13.93 22.74 -3.17
C GLY A 90 -14.64 21.61 -2.44
N ALA A 91 -13.88 20.70 -1.85
CA ALA A 91 -14.39 19.54 -1.10
C ALA A 91 -13.73 19.45 0.27
N GLU A 92 -14.56 19.25 1.29
CA GLU A 92 -14.13 18.87 2.63
C GLU A 92 -14.01 17.36 2.69
N ILE A 93 -12.80 16.87 3.00
CA ILE A 93 -12.52 15.44 3.05
C ILE A 93 -11.91 15.09 4.40
N TYR A 94 -12.45 14.05 5.02
CA TYR A 94 -11.89 13.48 6.23
C TYR A 94 -11.76 11.97 6.08
N TYR A 95 -10.57 11.43 6.34
CA TYR A 95 -10.32 10.00 6.31
C TYR A 95 -10.27 9.46 7.73
N ARG A 96 -11.14 8.52 8.09
CA ARG A 96 -11.09 7.82 9.37
C ARG A 96 -10.42 6.47 9.17
N THR A 97 -9.54 6.08 10.09
CA THR A 97 -9.04 4.69 10.14
C THR A 97 -10.09 3.81 10.82
N ASN A 98 -10.43 2.68 10.20
CA ASN A 98 -11.44 1.76 10.72
C ASN A 98 -10.88 0.86 11.84
N TYR A 99 -9.56 0.81 12.00
CA TYR A 99 -8.87 -0.06 12.94
C TYR A 99 -7.70 0.65 13.64
N PRO A 100 -7.28 0.17 14.82
CA PRO A 100 -6.02 0.57 15.45
C PRO A 100 -4.80 0.26 14.57
N LYS A 101 -3.67 0.92 14.87
CA LYS A 101 -2.41 0.79 14.14
C LYS A 101 -2.03 -0.65 13.80
N LYS A 102 -1.91 -1.50 14.82
CA LYS A 102 -1.51 -2.89 14.66
C LYS A 102 -2.36 -3.64 13.61
N ASN A 103 -3.66 -3.36 13.59
CA ASN A 103 -4.64 -4.12 12.82
C ASN A 103 -4.65 -3.71 11.34
N TYR A 104 -4.56 -2.42 11.01
CA TYR A 104 -4.51 -2.02 9.59
C TYR A 104 -3.18 -2.41 8.93
N TYR A 105 -2.05 -2.39 9.66
CA TYR A 105 -0.78 -2.92 9.17
C TYR A 105 -0.90 -4.43 8.88
N GLN A 106 -1.49 -5.18 9.82
CA GLN A 106 -1.72 -6.61 9.65
C GLN A 106 -2.57 -6.92 8.42
N LYS A 107 -3.70 -6.23 8.23
CA LYS A 107 -4.58 -6.42 7.06
C LYS A 107 -3.84 -6.20 5.74
N ILE A 108 -3.11 -5.08 5.61
CA ILE A 108 -2.33 -4.78 4.41
C ILE A 108 -1.27 -5.86 4.18
N ASN A 109 -0.52 -6.23 5.22
CA ASN A 109 0.54 -7.23 5.11
C ASN A 109 -0.01 -8.60 4.69
N GLN A 110 -1.11 -9.05 5.29
CA GLN A 110 -1.76 -10.32 4.96
C GLN A 110 -2.21 -10.39 3.49
N TYR A 111 -2.77 -9.29 2.96
CA TYR A 111 -3.14 -9.23 1.54
C TYR A 111 -1.93 -9.45 0.61
N PHE A 112 -0.81 -8.76 0.86
CA PHE A 112 0.39 -8.90 0.02
C PHE A 112 1.05 -10.27 0.18
N LEU A 113 1.04 -10.85 1.39
CA LEU A 113 1.49 -12.22 1.61
C LEU A 113 0.65 -13.23 0.81
N GLY A 114 -0.68 -13.12 0.88
CA GLY A 114 -1.59 -13.98 0.11
C GLY A 114 -1.36 -13.87 -1.40
N LYS A 115 -1.19 -12.65 -1.91
CA LYS A 115 -0.89 -12.40 -3.33
C LYS A 115 0.44 -13.03 -3.76
N ASN A 116 1.47 -12.93 -2.95
CA ASN A 116 2.77 -13.55 -3.24
C ASN A 116 2.67 -15.08 -3.27
N ILE A 117 1.96 -15.68 -2.31
CA ILE A 117 1.72 -17.13 -2.28
C ILE A 117 0.96 -17.59 -3.54
N GLN A 118 -0.07 -16.84 -3.95
CA GLN A 118 -0.82 -17.15 -5.17
C GLN A 118 0.04 -17.08 -6.44
N ASN A 119 0.89 -16.06 -6.56
CA ASN A 119 1.80 -15.93 -7.70
C ASN A 119 2.80 -17.09 -7.75
N PHE A 120 3.40 -17.44 -6.61
CA PHE A 120 4.31 -18.57 -6.51
C PHE A 120 3.65 -19.90 -6.92
N LYS A 121 2.41 -20.14 -6.48
CA LYS A 121 1.64 -21.32 -6.91
C LYS A 121 1.44 -21.36 -8.43
N LYS A 122 1.14 -20.21 -9.06
CA LYS A 122 0.98 -20.13 -10.53
C LYS A 122 2.29 -20.42 -11.26
N GLU A 123 3.40 -19.87 -10.78
CA GLU A 123 4.73 -20.10 -11.35
C GLU A 123 5.12 -21.59 -11.25
N LEU A 124 4.89 -22.23 -10.09
CA LEU A 124 5.10 -23.67 -9.91
C LEU A 124 4.24 -24.50 -10.86
N GLN A 125 2.95 -24.19 -11.01
CA GLN A 125 2.07 -24.91 -11.94
C GLN A 125 2.54 -24.78 -13.38
N TYR A 126 2.95 -23.59 -13.80
CA TYR A 126 3.51 -23.36 -15.13
C TYR A 126 4.80 -24.16 -15.35
N PHE A 127 5.72 -24.13 -14.38
CA PHE A 127 6.95 -24.91 -14.41
C PHE A 127 6.68 -26.42 -14.51
N LEU A 128 5.76 -26.95 -13.71
CA LEU A 128 5.40 -28.38 -13.77
C LEU A 128 4.79 -28.75 -15.11
N LYS A 129 3.85 -27.95 -15.63
CA LYS A 129 3.20 -28.19 -16.93
C LYS A 129 4.22 -28.19 -18.09
N THR A 130 5.12 -27.21 -18.12
CA THR A 130 6.15 -27.09 -19.16
C THR A 130 7.18 -28.21 -19.12
N ASN A 131 7.60 -28.67 -17.93
CA ASN A 131 8.53 -29.79 -17.82
C ASN A 131 7.89 -31.15 -18.08
N LEU A 132 6.61 -31.33 -17.75
CA LEU A 132 5.88 -32.55 -18.10
C LEU A 132 5.69 -32.68 -19.61
N GLN A 133 5.39 -31.58 -20.31
CA GLN A 133 5.32 -31.56 -21.78
C GLN A 133 6.66 -31.90 -22.46
N LYS A 134 7.79 -31.56 -21.83
CA LYS A 134 9.13 -31.90 -22.33
C LYS A 134 9.57 -33.35 -22.06
N ARG A 135 8.90 -34.07 -21.15
CA ARG A 135 9.22 -35.46 -20.78
C ARG A 135 8.31 -36.49 -21.46
N GLY A 136 7.23 -36.04 -22.11
CA GLY A 136 6.33 -36.87 -22.92
C GLY A 136 6.63 -36.82 -24.43
N MET A 137 7.77 -36.24 -24.81
CA MET A 137 8.37 -36.30 -26.15
C MET A 137 9.67 -37.09 -26.08
#